data_AF-A0A958W150-F1
#
_entry.id   AF-A0A958W150-F1
#
_cell.length_a   1.000
_cell.length_b   1.000
_cell.length_c   1.000
_cell.angle_alpha   90.00
_cell.angle_beta   90.00
_cell.angle_gamma   90.00
#
_symmetry.space_group_name_H-M   'P 1'
#
loop_
_entity.id
_entity.type
_entity.pdbx_description
1 polymer ?
#
loop_
_entity_poly.entity_id
_entity_poly.type
_entity_poly.pdbx_seq_one_letter_code
_entity_poly.pdbx_strand_id
1 'polypeptide(L)'
;DGFKKAAQATVAGTIVQIIMLDIIFSFDSILTAIGIVDKVIIMIIAVIVSIGVMMAFSGRISRFIKEHPSMEVLALGFLILIGFMLFLESLHYVIPKGYIYFAVAFSMIIELTNIRVRKKRKKKSAPVKLHKSYTEEEMEEAINH
;
A
#
# COMPACT_ATOMS: atom_id res chain seq x y z
N ASP A 1 -29.72 13.05 2.16
CA ASP A 1 -28.53 12.27 1.76
C ASP A 1 -27.30 13.16 1.60
N GLY A 2 -26.54 13.33 2.68
CA GLY A 2 -25.36 14.20 2.73
C GLY A 2 -24.07 13.41 2.55
N PHE A 3 -23.52 13.41 1.35
CA PHE A 3 -22.15 12.97 1.11
C PHE A 3 -21.20 13.87 1.91
N LYS A 4 -20.62 13.32 2.99
CA LYS A 4 -19.55 13.96 3.76
C LYS A 4 -18.41 14.34 2.82
N LYS A 5 -18.11 15.65 2.72
CA LYS A 5 -16.86 16.15 2.14
C LYS A 5 -15.70 15.38 2.78
N ALA A 6 -14.90 14.69 1.98
CA ALA A 6 -13.66 14.11 2.44
C ALA A 6 -12.83 15.22 3.09
N ALA A 7 -12.52 15.07 4.39
CA ALA A 7 -11.71 16.03 5.12
C ALA A 7 -10.38 16.20 4.39
N GLN A 8 -10.11 17.40 3.87
CA GLN A 8 -8.80 17.73 3.32
C GLN A 8 -7.79 17.63 4.45
N ALA A 9 -6.81 16.74 4.31
CA ALA A 9 -5.74 16.59 5.27
C ALA A 9 -5.02 17.94 5.43
N THR A 10 -5.09 18.51 6.63
CA THR A 10 -4.33 19.70 6.98
C THR A 10 -2.87 19.31 7.15
N VAL A 11 -1.94 20.23 6.84
CA VAL A 11 -0.50 20.01 7.00
C VAL A 11 -0.16 19.52 8.41
N ALA A 12 -0.82 20.07 9.43
CA ALA A 12 -0.72 19.60 10.82
C ALA A 12 -1.18 18.14 11.00
N GLY A 13 -2.30 17.75 10.38
CA GLY A 13 -2.79 16.36 10.41
C GLY A 13 -1.83 15.38 9.75
N THR A 14 -1.24 15.75 8.61
CA THR A 14 -0.22 14.92 7.93
C THR A 14 1.04 14.77 8.76
N ILE A 15 1.51 15.83 9.43
CA ILE A 15 2.68 15.77 10.32
C ILE A 15 2.41 14.81 11.49
N VAL A 16 1.25 14.94 12.15
CA VAL A 16 0.86 14.04 13.26
C VAL A 16 0.77 12.59 12.77
N GLN A 17 0.24 12.35 11.57
CA GLN A 17 0.18 11.02 10.97
C GLN A 17 1.59 10.46 10.72
N ILE A 18 2.52 11.25 10.18
CA ILE A 18 3.91 10.82 9.95
C ILE A 18 4.58 10.45 11.28
N ILE A 19 4.41 11.26 12.32
CA ILE A 19 4.97 10.97 13.65
C ILE A 19 4.40 9.67 14.22
N MET A 20 3.08 9.44 14.11
CA MET A 20 2.48 8.18 14.54
C MET A 20 3.01 6.98 13.75
N LEU A 21 3.12 7.10 12.42
CA LEU A 21 3.65 6.04 11.57
C LEU A 21 5.11 5.72 11.93
N ASP A 22 5.93 6.74 12.20
CA ASP A 22 7.35 6.60 12.52
C ASP A 22 7.55 5.90 13.86
N ILE A 23 6.71 6.21 14.86
CA ILE A 23 6.68 5.48 16.15
C ILE A 23 6.42 4.00 15.89
N ILE A 24 5.39 3.65 15.13
CA ILE A 24 5.01 2.25 14.92
C ILE A 24 6.09 1.51 14.12
N PHE A 25 6.67 2.18 13.12
CA PHE A 25 7.74 1.63 12.32
C PHE A 25 9.05 1.45 13.12
N SER A 26 9.33 2.34 14.08
CA SER A 26 10.45 2.19 15.02
C SER A 26 10.28 0.98 15.95
N PHE A 27 9.04 0.72 16.42
CA PHE A 27 8.74 -0.45 17.26
C PHE A 27 8.89 -1.77 16.52
N ASP A 28 8.41 -1.85 15.29
CA ASP A 28 8.53 -3.06 14.45
C ASP A 28 10.00 -3.42 14.16
N SER A 29 10.81 -2.39 13.84
CA SER A 29 12.25 -2.53 13.62
C SER A 29 12.98 -3.09 14.84
N ILE A 30 12.60 -2.64 16.04
CA ILE A 30 13.21 -3.07 17.30
C ILE A 30 12.73 -4.48 17.68
N LEU A 31 11.43 -4.75 17.61
CA LEU A 31 10.86 -6.02 18.06
C LEU A 31 11.24 -7.20 17.14
N THR A 32 11.32 -6.94 15.83
CA THR A 32 11.87 -7.91 14.87
C THR A 32 13.32 -8.27 15.19
N ALA A 33 14.12 -7.30 15.64
CA ALA A 33 15.51 -7.54 16.00
C ALA A 33 15.66 -8.26 17.34
N ILE A 34 14.89 -7.89 18.37
CA ILE A 34 14.88 -8.56 19.69
C ILE A 34 14.43 -10.02 19.58
N GLY A 35 13.49 -10.32 18.68
CA GLY A 35 12.97 -11.67 18.51
C GLY A 35 13.93 -12.66 17.84
N ILE A 36 15.06 -12.20 17.27
CA ILE A 36 15.94 -13.02 16.42
C ILE A 36 17.43 -12.91 16.83
N VAL A 37 17.86 -11.85 17.53
CA VAL A 37 19.29 -11.56 17.79
C VAL A 37 19.59 -11.38 19.28
N ASP A 38 20.50 -12.18 19.82
CA ASP A 38 20.87 -12.14 21.24
C ASP A 38 21.77 -10.95 21.63
N LYS A 39 22.42 -10.32 20.65
CA LYS A 39 23.40 -9.24 20.89
C LYS A 39 22.78 -7.86 20.63
N VAL A 40 22.53 -7.13 21.72
CA VAL A 40 22.01 -5.75 21.70
C VAL A 40 22.83 -4.82 20.80
N ILE A 41 24.16 -4.97 20.79
CA ILE A 41 25.05 -4.16 19.95
C ILE A 41 24.76 -4.36 18.45
N ILE A 42 24.46 -5.59 18.03
CA ILE A 42 24.16 -5.92 16.62
C ILE A 42 22.80 -5.35 16.24
N MET A 43 21.82 -5.42 17.15
CA MET A 43 20.51 -4.81 16.97
C MET A 43 20.60 -3.29 16.75
N ILE A 44 21.34 -2.57 17.59
CA ILE A 44 21.49 -1.10 17.46
C ILE A 44 22.12 -0.75 16.10
N ILE A 45 23.21 -1.42 15.72
CA ILE A 45 23.88 -1.19 14.44
C ILE A 45 22.93 -1.48 13.27
N ALA A 46 22.19 -2.58 13.31
CA ALA A 46 21.24 -2.95 12.27
C ALA A 46 20.12 -1.91 12.09
N VAL A 47 19.54 -1.41 13.19
CA VAL A 47 18.49 -0.38 13.15
C VAL A 47 19.02 0.92 12.53
N ILE A 48 20.22 1.38 12.93
CA ILE A 48 20.82 2.60 12.38
C ILE A 48 21.06 2.46 10.87
N VAL A 49 21.63 1.33 10.43
CA VAL A 49 21.86 1.04 9.01
C VAL A 49 20.52 0.99 8.25
N SER A 50 19.50 0.35 8.83
CA SER A 50 18.17 0.21 8.25
C SER A 50 17.50 1.58 8.01
N ILE A 51 17.52 2.46 9.02
CA ILE A 51 17.00 3.83 8.89
C ILE A 51 17.76 4.59 7.79
N GLY A 52 19.08 4.46 7.72
CA GLY A 52 19.89 5.09 6.67
C GLY A 52 19.48 4.63 5.26
N VAL A 53 19.25 3.32 5.07
CA VAL A 53 18.74 2.76 3.80
C VAL A 53 17.35 3.29 3.50
N MET A 54 16.44 3.31 4.48
CA MET A 54 15.09 3.82 4.27
C MET A 54 15.05 5.29 3.89
N MET A 55 15.88 6.13 4.52
CA MET A 55 16.02 7.53 4.13
C MET A 55 16.50 7.66 2.68
N ALA A 56 17.54 6.91 2.30
CA ALA A 56 18.09 6.93 0.95
C ALA A 56 17.09 6.47 -0.12
N PHE A 57 16.19 5.55 0.21
CA PHE A 57 15.19 5.00 -0.71
C PHE A 57 13.81 5.65 -0.59
N SER A 58 13.54 6.47 0.43
CA SER A 58 12.25 7.10 0.73
C SER A 58 11.59 7.76 -0.49
N GLY A 59 12.36 8.53 -1.27
CA GLY A 59 11.86 9.17 -2.49
C GLY A 59 11.46 8.19 -3.60
N ARG A 60 12.13 7.03 -3.71
CA ARG A 60 11.75 5.96 -4.64
C ARG A 60 10.53 5.20 -4.15
N ILE A 61 10.49 4.83 -2.86
CA ILE A 61 9.33 4.20 -2.23
C ILE A 61 8.10 5.09 -2.39
N SER A 62 8.21 6.40 -2.12
CA SER A 62 7.11 7.36 -2.23
C SER A 62 6.55 7.43 -3.66
N ARG A 63 7.42 7.48 -4.68
CA ARG A 63 6.98 7.44 -6.08
C ARG A 63 6.28 6.12 -6.44
N PHE A 64 6.80 5.00 -5.97
CA PHE A 64 6.21 3.69 -6.21
C PHE A 64 4.83 3.53 -5.57
N ILE A 65 4.66 3.98 -4.33
CA ILE A 65 3.37 3.99 -3.62
C ILE A 65 2.37 4.89 -4.37
N LYS A 66 2.79 6.08 -4.83
CA LYS A 66 1.93 6.97 -5.64
C LYS A 66 1.46 6.33 -6.95
N GLU A 67 2.32 5.56 -7.62
CA GLU A 67 1.96 4.87 -8.87
C GLU A 67 1.00 3.68 -8.62
N HIS A 68 1.09 3.06 -7.43
CA HIS A 68 0.32 1.90 -7.04
C HIS A 68 -0.36 2.11 -5.67
N PRO A 69 -1.50 2.83 -5.62
CA PRO A 69 -2.19 3.16 -4.36
C PRO A 69 -2.58 1.95 -3.50
N SER A 70 -2.78 0.79 -4.11
CA SER A 70 -3.05 -0.46 -3.39
C SER A 70 -1.86 -0.94 -2.56
N MET A 71 -0.63 -0.52 -2.88
CA MET A 71 0.55 -0.72 -2.03
C MET A 71 0.48 0.12 -0.74
N GLU A 72 -0.14 1.31 -0.77
CA GLU A 72 -0.34 2.14 0.42
C GLU A 72 -1.26 1.43 1.41
N VAL A 73 -2.38 0.90 0.91
CA VAL A 73 -3.34 0.14 1.71
C VAL A 73 -2.71 -1.14 2.26
N LEU A 74 -1.89 -1.84 1.48
CA LEU A 74 -1.14 -3.01 1.93
C LEU A 74 -0.19 -2.67 3.09
N ALA A 75 0.56 -1.56 2.98
CA ALA A 75 1.49 -1.10 4.02
C ALA A 75 0.76 -0.69 5.31
N LEU A 76 -0.34 0.07 5.20
CA LEU A 76 -1.19 0.43 6.34
C LEU A 76 -1.80 -0.82 6.99
N GLY A 77 -2.22 -1.81 6.19
CA GLY A 77 -2.73 -3.08 6.68
C GLY A 77 -1.68 -3.91 7.43
N PHE A 78 -0.44 -3.97 6.93
CA PHE A 78 0.66 -4.63 7.63
C PHE A 78 0.97 -3.96 8.96
N LEU A 79 0.96 -2.63 8.99
CA LEU A 79 1.17 -1.87 10.22
C LEU A 79 0.09 -2.19 11.27
N ILE A 80 -1.18 -2.23 10.87
CA ILE A 80 -2.29 -2.61 11.76
C ILE A 80 -2.14 -4.06 12.23
N LEU A 81 -1.81 -5.00 11.33
CA LEU A 81 -1.62 -6.41 11.65
C LEU A 81 -0.51 -6.60 12.68
N ILE A 82 0.64 -5.97 12.49
CA ILE A 82 1.77 -6.04 13.42
C ILE A 82 1.38 -5.36 14.74
N GLY A 83 0.76 -4.18 14.70
CA GLY A 83 0.28 -3.52 15.92
C GLY A 83 -0.71 -4.39 16.73
N PHE A 84 -1.61 -5.09 16.04
CA PHE A 84 -2.56 -6.02 16.68
C PHE A 84 -1.87 -7.28 17.22
N MET A 85 -0.90 -7.83 16.49
CA MET A 85 -0.08 -8.95 16.95
C MET A 85 0.65 -8.59 18.25
N LEU A 86 1.25 -7.40 18.33
CA LEU A 86 1.91 -6.90 19.54
C LEU A 86 0.95 -6.70 20.70
N PHE A 87 -0.25 -6.19 20.42
CA PHE A 87 -1.30 -6.07 21.43
C PHE A 87 -1.67 -7.44 22.02
N LEU A 88 -1.82 -8.47 21.19
CA LEU A 88 -2.12 -9.83 21.65
C LEU A 88 -0.95 -10.49 22.41
N GLU A 89 0.28 -10.33 21.93
CA GLU A 89 1.48 -10.82 22.65
C GLU A 89 1.59 -10.13 24.02
N SER A 90 1.24 -8.86 24.12
CA SER A 90 1.18 -8.11 25.39
C SER A 90 0.12 -8.65 26.36
N LEU A 91 -0.91 -9.32 25.85
CA LEU A 91 -1.93 -10.02 26.64
C LEU A 91 -1.57 -11.50 26.92
N HIS A 92 -0.30 -11.88 26.72
CA HIS A 92 0.21 -13.24 26.85
C HIS A 92 -0.36 -14.27 25.85
N TYR A 93 -0.98 -13.81 24.75
CA TYR A 93 -1.40 -14.67 23.65
C TYR A 93 -0.28 -14.77 22.60
N VAL A 94 0.41 -15.91 22.57
CA VAL A 94 1.50 -16.14 21.62
C VAL A 94 0.94 -16.65 20.29
N ILE A 95 0.87 -15.77 19.30
CA ILE A 95 0.58 -16.18 17.92
C ILE A 95 1.85 -16.71 17.27
N PRO A 96 1.83 -17.89 16.63
CA PRO A 96 3.01 -18.38 15.92
C PRO A 96 3.38 -17.43 14.77
N LYS A 97 4.56 -16.81 14.88
CA LYS A 97 5.05 -15.75 13.97
C LYS A 97 5.03 -16.15 12.50
N GLY A 98 5.18 -17.45 12.21
CA GLY A 98 5.12 -17.99 10.85
C GLY A 98 3.81 -17.69 10.12
N TYR A 99 2.66 -17.67 10.82
CA TYR A 99 1.38 -17.32 10.19
C TYR A 99 1.33 -15.87 9.75
N ILE A 100 1.87 -14.95 10.57
CA ILE A 100 1.95 -13.52 10.25
C ILE A 100 2.87 -13.32 9.05
N TYR A 101 4.07 -13.89 9.08
CA TYR A 101 5.03 -13.77 7.97
C TYR A 101 4.47 -14.37 6.67
N PHE A 102 3.79 -15.50 6.75
CA PHE A 102 3.11 -16.09 5.60
C PHE A 102 1.98 -15.19 5.07
N ALA A 103 1.15 -14.63 5.94
CA ALA A 103 0.06 -13.73 5.56
C ALA A 103 0.58 -12.45 4.87
N VAL A 104 1.66 -11.85 5.40
CA VAL A 104 2.34 -10.68 4.83
C VAL A 104 2.91 -11.01 3.45
N ALA A 105 3.68 -12.09 3.33
CA ALA A 105 4.28 -12.51 2.06
C ALA A 105 3.21 -12.86 1.02
N PHE A 106 2.19 -13.62 1.40
CA PHE A 106 1.09 -14.01 0.51
C PHE A 106 0.30 -12.79 0.01
N SER A 107 -0.01 -11.85 0.89
CA SER A 107 -0.71 -10.61 0.52
C SER A 107 0.12 -9.76 -0.45
N MET A 108 1.44 -9.69 -0.25
CA MET A 108 2.34 -9.02 -1.19
C MET A 108 2.35 -9.70 -2.56
N ILE A 109 2.38 -11.03 -2.61
CA ILE A 109 2.33 -11.79 -3.88
C ILE A 109 1.01 -11.53 -4.62
N ILE A 110 -0.11 -11.54 -3.90
CA ILE A 110 -1.43 -11.23 -4.47
C ILE A 110 -1.42 -9.81 -5.03
N GLU A 111 -0.91 -8.84 -4.27
CA GLU A 111 -0.91 -7.45 -4.70
C GLU A 111 -0.03 -7.22 -5.93
N LEU A 112 1.16 -7.83 -5.97
CA LEU A 112 2.02 -7.80 -7.16
C LEU A 112 1.35 -8.47 -8.37
N THR A 113 0.54 -9.51 -8.16
CA THR A 113 -0.26 -10.14 -9.22
C THR A 113 -1.39 -9.22 -9.68
N ASN A 114 -2.08 -8.59 -8.73
CA ASN A 114 -3.17 -7.65 -8.97
C ASN A 114 -2.71 -6.44 -9.81
N ILE A 115 -1.56 -5.86 -9.48
CA ILE A 115 -0.92 -4.77 -10.25
C ILE A 115 -0.64 -5.22 -11.69
N ARG A 116 -0.07 -6.42 -11.88
CA ARG A 116 0.22 -6.97 -13.22
C ARG A 116 -1.05 -7.20 -14.04
N VAL A 117 -2.10 -7.76 -13.45
CA VAL A 117 -3.38 -7.99 -14.11
C VAL A 117 -4.03 -6.67 -14.49
N ARG A 118 -4.04 -5.67 -13.59
CA ARG A 118 -4.58 -4.33 -13.85
C ARG A 118 -3.88 -3.65 -15.03
N LYS A 119 -2.55 -3.74 -15.10
CA LYS A 119 -1.75 -3.21 -16.22
C LYS A 119 -2.09 -3.90 -17.55
N LYS A 120 -2.26 -5.23 -17.55
CA LYS A 120 -2.68 -6.00 -18.73
C LYS A 120 -4.10 -5.65 -19.19
N ARG A 121 -5.05 -5.46 -18.26
CA ARG A 121 -6.43 -5.05 -18.58
C ARG A 121 -6.46 -3.65 -19.19
N LYS A 122 -5.77 -2.67 -18.61
CA LYS A 122 -5.66 -1.32 -19.19
C LYS A 122 -5.04 -1.31 -20.60
N LYS A 123 -4.10 -2.23 -20.89
CA LYS A 123 -3.50 -2.37 -22.23
C LYS A 123 -4.44 -3.03 -23.25
N LYS A 124 -5.34 -3.92 -22.80
CA LYS A 124 -6.32 -4.59 -23.67
C LYS A 124 -7.57 -3.75 -23.92
N SER A 125 -7.90 -2.82 -23.03
CA SER A 125 -8.91 -1.79 -23.23
C SER A 125 -8.37 -0.66 -24.12
N ALA A 126 -7.93 -0.98 -25.34
CA ALA A 126 -7.92 0.04 -26.38
C ALA A 126 -9.38 0.51 -26.54
N PRO A 127 -9.66 1.82 -26.58
CA PRO A 127 -11.03 2.31 -26.62
C PRO A 127 -11.71 1.70 -27.85
N VAL A 128 -12.80 0.97 -27.64
CA VAL A 128 -13.69 0.57 -28.71
C VAL A 128 -14.15 1.89 -29.33
N LYS A 129 -13.63 2.21 -30.52
CA LYS A 129 -14.08 3.36 -31.29
C LYS A 129 -15.54 3.08 -31.60
N LEU A 130 -16.46 3.66 -30.84
CA LEU A 130 -17.85 3.73 -31.25
C LEU A 130 -17.86 4.43 -32.60
N HIS A 131 -18.28 3.70 -33.64
CA HIS A 131 -18.46 4.26 -34.97
C HIS A 131 -19.39 5.47 -34.87
N LYS A 132 -19.06 6.49 -35.65
CA LYS A 132 -19.79 7.75 -35.78
C LYS A 132 -21.30 7.50 -35.86
N SER A 133 -22.06 8.33 -35.15
CA SER A 133 -23.48 8.54 -35.44
C SER A 133 -23.59 8.94 -36.90
N TYR A 134 -24.47 8.28 -37.65
CA TYR A 134 -24.80 8.65 -39.02
C TYR A 134 -25.08 10.15 -39.10
N THR A 135 -24.54 10.79 -40.14
CA THR A 135 -24.82 12.20 -40.40
C THR A 135 -26.24 12.28 -40.96
N GLU A 136 -27.01 13.32 -40.61
CA GLU A 136 -28.41 13.49 -41.04
C GLU A 136 -28.59 13.31 -42.56
N GLU A 137 -27.57 13.67 -43.36
CA GLU A 137 -27.52 13.48 -44.82
C GLU A 137 -27.55 12.00 -45.25
N GLU A 138 -26.87 11.11 -44.52
CA GLU A 138 -26.84 9.65 -44.79
C GLU A 138 -28.16 8.97 -44.35
N MET A 139 -28.87 9.58 -43.39
CA MET A 139 -30.20 9.12 -42.98
C MET A 139 -31.29 9.57 -43.96
N GLU A 140 -31.21 10.78 -44.51
CA GLU A 140 -32.13 11.25 -45.55
C GLU A 140 -31.99 10.46 -46.86
N GLU A 141 -30.76 10.10 -47.25
CA GLU A 141 -30.50 9.31 -48.47
C GLU A 141 -30.99 7.86 -48.34
N ALA A 142 -30.96 7.28 -47.14
CA ALA A 142 -31.48 5.94 -46.86
C ALA A 142 -33.02 5.87 -46.70
N ILE A 143 -33.68 7.00 -46.42
CA ILE A 143 -35.15 7.09 -46.30
C ILE A 143 -35.81 7.36 -47.65
N ASN A 144 -35.11 8.04 -48.57
CA ASN A 144 -35.64 8.42 -49.89
C ASN A 144 -35.37 7.41 -51.02
N HIS A 145 -34.84 6.22 -50.69
CA HIS A 145 -34.52 5.16 -51.66
C HIS A 145 -35.18 3.83 -51.30
#